data_AF-A0A674IUV1-F1
#
_entry.id   AF-A0A674IUV1-F1
#
_cell.length_a   1.000
_cell.length_b   1.000
_cell.length_c   1.000
_cell.angle_alpha   90.00
_cell.angle_beta   90.00
_cell.angle_gamma   90.00
#
_symmetry.space_group_name_H-M   'P 1'
#
loop_
_entity.id
_entity.type
_entity.pdbx_description
1 polymer ?
#
loop_
_entity_poly.entity_id
_entity_poly.type
_entity_poly.pdbx_seq_one_letter_code
_entity_poly.pdbx_strand_id
1 'polypeptide(L)'
;MAAAPGPAPGDASDALPPLLETRRGRAGAMKLTRKAVLARAKAAELDSVRKLNCWGSFLTDISICRELPNIEVITFSVNSIFSLEPMSQCQNLSELYLRKNRIPSLNELFHLKNLPRLRVLWLSENPCCGPDPHRYRMTVLRNLPNLQKLDNQAVTEEELSQALVDGEEITAPPAKRNLENGCPEANESSTTECTTEPKNEHLNFTLEETNKIREQLGMKPVPRDKFSSFSPRETDGSRKKRNNILNAILLLMKELDTEGLEIIHQTVGKRLQALQKKELQEER
;
A
#
# COMPACT_ATOMS: atom_id res chain seq x y z
N MET A 1 -32.72 50.40 72.63
CA MET A 1 -32.34 50.74 71.25
C MET A 1 -30.89 50.33 71.06
N ALA A 2 -30.67 49.12 70.53
CA ALA A 2 -29.35 48.56 70.31
C ALA A 2 -29.02 48.66 68.81
N ALA A 3 -27.84 49.19 68.51
CA ALA A 3 -27.32 49.50 67.20
C ALA A 3 -27.02 48.24 66.38
N ALA A 4 -27.47 48.22 65.13
CA ALA A 4 -27.08 47.25 64.11
C ALA A 4 -25.80 47.75 63.40
N PRO A 5 -24.74 46.92 63.25
CA PRO A 5 -23.57 47.28 62.47
C PRO A 5 -23.78 47.04 60.96
N GLY A 6 -23.12 47.88 60.17
CA GLY A 6 -23.25 48.00 58.72
C GLY A 6 -22.61 46.87 57.88
N PRO A 7 -22.63 47.03 56.55
CA PRO A 7 -22.37 45.96 55.58
C PRO A 7 -20.89 45.74 55.33
N ALA A 8 -20.51 44.47 55.14
CA ALA A 8 -19.19 44.07 54.68
C ALA A 8 -19.08 44.17 53.13
N PRO A 9 -17.94 44.63 52.58
CA PRO A 9 -17.68 44.62 51.15
C PRO A 9 -17.13 43.24 50.74
N GLY A 10 -17.84 42.56 49.84
CA GLY A 10 -17.42 41.29 49.25
C GLY A 10 -16.87 41.50 47.85
N ASP A 11 -15.66 40.99 47.64
CA ASP A 11 -14.80 41.14 46.47
C ASP A 11 -15.45 40.82 45.11
N ALA A 12 -15.09 41.66 44.15
CA ALA A 12 -15.17 41.38 42.73
C ALA A 12 -13.96 40.54 42.32
N SER A 13 -14.17 39.28 41.98
CA SER A 13 -13.23 38.51 41.17
C SER A 13 -13.98 37.55 40.24
N ASP A 14 -14.14 38.02 39.00
CA ASP A 14 -13.87 37.24 37.79
C ASP A 14 -14.52 35.86 37.70
N ALA A 15 -15.82 35.84 37.39
CA ALA A 15 -16.50 34.66 36.88
C ALA A 15 -16.78 34.84 35.37
N LEU A 16 -15.76 34.58 34.55
CA LEU A 16 -15.91 34.26 33.14
C LEU A 16 -16.95 33.15 32.99
N PRO A 17 -17.99 33.30 32.14
CA PRO A 17 -18.95 32.24 31.91
C PRO A 17 -18.24 31.03 31.26
N PRO A 18 -18.54 29.80 31.70
CA PRO A 18 -17.89 28.61 31.18
C PRO A 18 -18.20 28.49 29.69
N LEU A 19 -17.11 28.33 28.93
CA LEU A 19 -17.09 28.00 27.52
C LEU A 19 -18.15 26.95 27.24
N LEU A 20 -19.02 27.24 26.26
CA LEU A 20 -19.96 26.33 25.66
C LEU A 20 -19.26 25.01 25.35
N GLU A 21 -19.41 24.08 26.28
CA GLU A 21 -19.01 22.70 26.15
C GLU A 21 -19.83 22.17 24.99
N THR A 22 -19.18 22.19 23.83
CA THR A 22 -19.77 21.90 22.55
C THR A 22 -20.35 20.51 22.69
N ARG A 23 -21.69 20.45 22.70
CA ARG A 23 -22.49 19.23 22.69
C ARG A 23 -21.73 18.16 21.93
N ARG A 24 -21.16 17.22 22.67
CA ARG A 24 -20.64 15.94 22.17
C ARG A 24 -21.86 15.11 21.74
N GLY A 25 -22.60 15.63 20.77
CA GLY A 25 -23.69 14.94 20.12
C GLY A 25 -23.07 13.87 19.25
N ARG A 26 -23.41 12.61 19.54
CA ARG A 26 -23.27 11.43 18.68
C ARG A 26 -22.46 11.71 17.41
N ALA A 27 -21.20 11.29 17.37
CA ALA A 27 -20.43 11.21 16.14
C ALA A 27 -21.04 10.11 15.25
N GLY A 28 -22.25 10.35 14.74
CA GLY A 28 -22.82 9.59 13.64
C GLY A 28 -21.97 9.90 12.41
N ALA A 29 -21.51 8.85 11.75
CA ALA A 29 -20.85 8.88 10.46
C ALA A 29 -21.44 10.00 9.56
N MET A 30 -20.70 11.10 9.39
CA MET A 30 -21.16 12.20 8.53
C MET A 30 -20.94 11.80 7.07
N LYS A 31 -22.04 11.77 6.33
CA LYS A 31 -22.04 11.43 4.90
C LYS A 31 -21.96 12.69 4.06
N LEU A 32 -21.13 12.67 3.03
CA LEU A 32 -21.08 13.74 2.06
C LEU A 32 -22.31 13.63 1.15
N THR A 33 -23.29 14.52 1.35
CA THR A 33 -24.53 14.54 0.55
C THR A 33 -24.37 15.39 -0.70
N ARG A 34 -25.17 15.09 -1.75
CA ARG A 34 -25.23 15.89 -2.99
C ARG A 34 -25.42 17.39 -2.71
N LYS A 35 -26.33 17.74 -1.79
CA LYS A 35 -26.56 19.14 -1.38
C LYS A 35 -25.32 19.78 -0.77
N ALA A 36 -24.59 19.07 0.08
CA ALA A 36 -23.35 19.57 0.68
C ALA A 36 -22.26 19.81 -0.37
N VAL A 37 -22.12 18.90 -1.34
CA VAL A 37 -21.16 19.05 -2.45
C VAL A 37 -21.49 20.29 -3.27
N LEU A 38 -22.75 20.44 -3.72
CA LEU A 38 -23.18 21.58 -4.52
C LEU A 38 -23.00 22.90 -3.77
N ALA A 39 -23.35 22.96 -2.47
CA ALA A 39 -23.17 24.14 -1.64
C ALA A 39 -21.69 24.51 -1.46
N ARG A 40 -20.80 23.52 -1.24
CA ARG A 40 -19.36 23.74 -1.06
C ARG A 40 -18.66 24.12 -2.35
N ALA A 41 -19.04 23.50 -3.45
CA ALA A 41 -18.50 23.76 -4.79
C ALA A 41 -19.10 25.01 -5.44
N LYS A 42 -20.15 25.61 -4.85
CA LYS A 42 -20.95 26.70 -5.45
C LYS A 42 -21.41 26.35 -6.87
N ALA A 43 -21.79 25.08 -7.06
CA ALA A 43 -22.17 24.52 -8.34
C ALA A 43 -23.67 24.25 -8.37
N ALA A 44 -24.30 24.41 -9.53
CA ALA A 44 -25.69 24.06 -9.74
C ALA A 44 -25.86 22.55 -9.99
N GLU A 45 -24.86 21.92 -10.62
CA GLU A 45 -24.88 20.51 -11.01
C GLU A 45 -23.55 19.83 -10.68
N LEU A 46 -23.60 18.52 -10.44
CA LEU A 46 -22.42 17.71 -10.07
C LEU A 46 -21.37 17.68 -11.18
N ASP A 47 -21.77 17.69 -12.45
CA ASP A 47 -20.88 17.72 -13.60
C ASP A 47 -20.06 19.00 -13.71
N SER A 48 -20.53 20.11 -13.12
CA SER A 48 -19.81 21.39 -13.13
C SER A 48 -18.76 21.51 -12.02
N VAL A 49 -18.74 20.57 -11.07
CA VAL A 49 -17.84 20.60 -9.92
C VAL A 49 -16.43 20.17 -10.34
N ARG A 50 -15.53 21.15 -10.45
CA ARG A 50 -14.09 20.89 -10.69
C ARG A 50 -13.26 20.87 -9.42
N LYS A 51 -13.65 21.66 -8.42
CA LYS A 51 -12.91 21.81 -7.16
C LYS A 51 -13.85 21.60 -6.00
N LEU A 52 -13.49 20.68 -5.10
CA LEU A 52 -14.28 20.38 -3.91
C LEU A 52 -13.41 20.51 -2.67
N ASN A 53 -13.82 21.39 -1.77
CA ASN A 53 -13.20 21.53 -0.47
C ASN A 53 -14.16 21.10 0.65
N CYS A 54 -13.78 20.04 1.35
CA CYS A 54 -14.46 19.56 2.54
C CYS A 54 -13.46 19.29 3.67
N TRP A 55 -12.68 20.31 4.02
CA TRP A 55 -11.79 20.26 5.19
C TRP A 55 -12.59 20.16 6.50
N GLY A 56 -12.12 19.34 7.45
CA GLY A 56 -12.62 19.35 8.83
C GLY A 56 -14.10 18.98 9.01
N SER A 57 -14.66 18.18 8.10
CA SER A 57 -16.10 17.88 8.06
C SER A 57 -16.46 16.51 8.66
N PHE A 58 -15.51 15.84 9.32
CA PHE A 58 -15.64 14.49 9.91
C PHE A 58 -16.29 13.46 8.97
N LEU A 59 -16.04 13.61 7.66
CA LEU A 59 -16.67 12.79 6.64
C LEU A 59 -16.16 11.35 6.75
N THR A 60 -17.09 10.40 6.74
CA THR A 60 -16.79 8.96 6.70
C THR A 60 -17.20 8.34 5.36
N ASP A 61 -18.28 8.85 4.77
CA ASP A 61 -18.86 8.31 3.53
C ASP A 61 -18.72 9.34 2.41
N ILE A 62 -17.93 8.97 1.39
CA ILE A 62 -17.64 9.77 0.20
C ILE A 62 -18.23 9.15 -1.08
N SER A 63 -19.24 8.28 -0.95
CA SER A 63 -19.87 7.57 -2.08
C SER A 63 -20.33 8.48 -3.22
N ILE A 64 -20.73 9.72 -2.89
CA ILE A 64 -21.15 10.73 -3.87
C ILE A 64 -20.04 11.13 -4.86
N CYS A 65 -18.76 10.87 -4.54
CA CYS A 65 -17.66 11.17 -5.46
C CYS A 65 -17.75 10.38 -6.77
N ARG A 66 -18.46 9.24 -6.78
CA ARG A 66 -18.71 8.46 -8.00
C ARG A 66 -19.52 9.24 -9.05
N GLU A 67 -20.32 10.21 -8.61
CA GLU A 67 -21.18 11.05 -9.46
C GLU A 67 -20.48 12.36 -9.87
N LEU A 68 -19.16 12.49 -9.67
CA LEU A 68 -18.37 13.67 -10.00
C LEU A 68 -17.38 13.40 -11.15
N PRO A 69 -17.84 13.34 -12.41
CA PRO A 69 -16.98 12.95 -13.54
C PRO A 69 -15.88 13.97 -13.87
N ASN A 70 -16.11 15.25 -13.58
CA ASN A 70 -15.22 16.36 -13.96
C ASN A 70 -14.43 16.95 -12.79
N ILE A 71 -14.36 16.24 -11.66
CA ILE A 71 -13.60 16.71 -10.50
C ILE A 71 -12.10 16.64 -10.79
N GLU A 72 -11.39 17.73 -10.52
CA GLU A 72 -9.95 17.87 -10.71
C GLU A 72 -9.23 17.95 -9.37
N VAL A 73 -9.78 18.71 -8.41
CA VAL A 73 -9.13 18.97 -7.11
C VAL A 73 -10.08 18.63 -5.97
N ILE A 74 -9.64 17.73 -5.09
CA ILE A 74 -10.38 17.35 -3.88
C ILE A 74 -9.52 17.58 -2.64
N THR A 75 -10.05 18.37 -1.70
CA THR A 75 -9.45 18.53 -0.36
C THR A 75 -10.35 17.92 0.71
N PHE A 76 -9.96 16.74 1.19
CA PHE A 76 -10.61 15.99 2.26
C PHE A 76 -9.72 15.84 3.50
N SER A 77 -8.80 16.77 3.74
CA SER A 77 -7.96 16.73 4.93
C SER A 77 -8.79 16.88 6.21
N VAL A 78 -8.35 16.24 7.29
CA VAL A 78 -9.00 16.25 8.61
C VAL A 78 -10.44 15.70 8.54
N ASN A 79 -10.57 14.49 8.00
CA ASN A 79 -11.84 13.74 7.97
C ASN A 79 -11.63 12.34 8.57
N SER A 80 -12.64 11.48 8.48
CA SER A 80 -12.60 10.09 8.97
C SER A 80 -12.81 9.10 7.81
N ILE A 81 -12.25 9.40 6.64
CA ILE A 81 -12.39 8.56 5.44
C ILE A 81 -11.58 7.27 5.65
N PHE A 82 -12.22 6.12 5.40
CA PHE A 82 -11.63 4.79 5.55
C PHE A 82 -11.39 4.09 4.20
N SER A 83 -12.17 4.42 3.17
CA SER A 83 -12.06 3.79 1.85
C SER A 83 -12.02 4.82 0.72
N LEU A 84 -11.24 4.51 -0.31
CA LEU A 84 -11.06 5.31 -1.52
C LEU A 84 -11.79 4.71 -2.74
N GLU A 85 -12.54 3.62 -2.57
CA GLU A 85 -13.33 2.96 -3.63
C GLU A 85 -14.16 3.96 -4.47
N PRO A 86 -14.87 4.95 -3.88
CA PRO A 86 -15.66 5.92 -4.64
C PRO A 86 -14.86 6.82 -5.58
N MET A 87 -13.55 6.97 -5.37
CA MET A 87 -12.69 7.83 -6.19
C MET A 87 -12.23 7.15 -7.48
N SER A 88 -12.40 5.84 -7.60
CA SER A 88 -12.00 5.07 -8.79
C SER A 88 -12.66 5.54 -10.10
N GLN A 89 -13.81 6.21 -10.01
CA GLN A 89 -14.57 6.72 -11.17
C GLN A 89 -14.16 8.15 -11.58
N CYS A 90 -13.36 8.85 -10.77
CA CYS A 90 -12.99 10.24 -10.98
C CYS A 90 -11.83 10.40 -11.98
N GLN A 91 -12.05 10.10 -13.26
CA GLN A 91 -10.99 10.04 -14.28
C GLN A 91 -10.20 11.36 -14.48
N ASN A 92 -10.81 12.50 -14.14
CA ASN A 92 -10.21 13.83 -14.26
C ASN A 92 -9.47 14.31 -13.01
N LEU A 93 -9.43 13.50 -11.95
CA LEU A 93 -8.83 13.90 -10.68
C LEU A 93 -7.32 14.09 -10.85
N SER A 94 -6.85 15.30 -10.57
CA SER A 94 -5.43 15.67 -10.63
C SER A 94 -4.80 15.82 -9.26
N GLU A 95 -5.54 16.33 -8.28
CA GLU A 95 -5.04 16.64 -6.95
C GLU A 95 -5.96 16.08 -5.87
N LEU A 96 -5.39 15.28 -4.97
CA LEU A 96 -6.11 14.62 -3.90
C LEU A 96 -5.41 14.82 -2.55
N TYR A 97 -6.08 15.53 -1.66
CA TYR A 97 -5.59 15.79 -0.32
C TYR A 97 -6.40 15.03 0.72
N LEU A 98 -5.75 14.06 1.37
CA LEU A 98 -6.32 13.14 2.35
C LEU A 98 -5.55 13.16 3.68
N ARG A 99 -4.82 14.24 3.98
CA ARG A 99 -4.07 14.38 5.24
C ARG A 99 -4.97 14.18 6.46
N LYS A 100 -4.50 13.43 7.46
CA LYS A 100 -5.22 13.18 8.72
C LYS A 100 -6.60 12.55 8.49
N ASN A 101 -6.62 11.39 7.85
CA ASN A 101 -7.78 10.52 7.66
C ASN A 101 -7.58 9.16 8.36
N ARG A 102 -8.48 8.20 8.14
CA ARG A 102 -8.47 6.87 8.77
C ARG A 102 -8.22 5.75 7.76
N ILE A 103 -7.38 6.00 6.76
CA ILE A 103 -7.04 5.00 5.74
C ILE A 103 -6.16 3.92 6.40
N PRO A 104 -6.65 2.67 6.53
CA PRO A 104 -6.00 1.66 7.37
C PRO A 104 -4.76 1.05 6.72
N SER A 105 -4.72 0.97 5.38
CA SER A 105 -3.68 0.27 4.64
C SER A 105 -3.49 0.83 3.24
N LEU A 106 -2.31 0.61 2.67
CA LEU A 106 -1.95 1.07 1.33
C LEU A 106 -2.75 0.38 0.23
N ASN A 107 -3.40 -0.75 0.50
CA ASN A 107 -4.22 -1.47 -0.47
C ASN A 107 -5.35 -0.62 -1.08
N GLU A 108 -5.83 0.40 -0.37
CA GLU A 108 -6.82 1.37 -0.89
C GLU A 108 -6.30 2.15 -2.12
N LEU A 109 -4.97 2.24 -2.31
CA LEU A 109 -4.36 2.82 -3.51
C LEU A 109 -4.70 2.06 -4.78
N PHE A 110 -5.11 0.79 -4.68
CA PHE A 110 -5.59 0.01 -5.83
C PHE A 110 -6.71 0.74 -6.58
N HIS A 111 -7.59 1.45 -5.86
CA HIS A 111 -8.67 2.23 -6.45
C HIS A 111 -8.17 3.50 -7.17
N LEU A 112 -7.00 4.01 -6.80
CA LEU A 112 -6.39 5.19 -7.43
C LEU A 112 -5.48 4.83 -8.61
N LYS A 113 -5.01 3.58 -8.73
CA LYS A 113 -4.10 3.12 -9.79
C LYS A 113 -4.64 3.38 -11.21
N ASN A 114 -5.96 3.33 -11.36
CA ASN A 114 -6.64 3.54 -12.64
C ASN A 114 -6.88 5.01 -12.99
N LEU A 115 -6.41 5.98 -12.19
CA LEU A 115 -6.60 7.40 -12.44
C LEU A 115 -5.45 7.96 -13.30
N PRO A 116 -5.69 8.29 -14.59
CA PRO A 116 -4.62 8.66 -15.51
C PRO A 116 -4.06 10.07 -15.25
N ARG A 117 -4.82 10.92 -14.56
CA ARG A 117 -4.51 12.35 -14.38
C ARG A 117 -4.02 12.71 -12.99
N LEU A 118 -3.96 11.75 -12.06
CA LEU A 118 -3.58 12.01 -10.68
C LEU A 118 -2.08 12.36 -10.60
N ARG A 119 -1.78 13.58 -10.18
CA ARG A 119 -0.41 14.13 -10.09
C ARG A 119 -0.01 14.49 -8.67
N VAL A 120 -0.96 14.89 -7.83
CA VAL A 120 -0.68 15.31 -6.46
C VAL A 120 -1.49 14.47 -5.49
N LEU A 121 -0.81 13.85 -4.53
CA LEU A 121 -1.42 13.03 -3.50
C LEU A 121 -0.85 13.40 -2.14
N TRP A 122 -1.72 13.55 -1.15
CA TRP A 122 -1.32 13.82 0.23
C TRP A 122 -2.04 12.85 1.17
N LEU A 123 -1.31 11.92 1.75
CA LEU A 123 -1.77 10.85 2.63
C LEU A 123 -1.12 10.90 4.03
N SER A 124 -0.27 11.88 4.33
CA SER A 124 0.35 12.03 5.65
C SER A 124 -0.66 12.00 6.81
N GLU A 125 -0.21 11.57 7.99
CA GLU A 125 -1.04 11.40 9.19
C GLU A 125 -2.21 10.41 8.98
N ASN A 126 -2.05 9.42 8.10
CA ASN A 126 -2.95 8.27 8.00
C ASN A 126 -2.30 7.01 8.58
N PRO A 127 -3.08 6.07 9.12
CA PRO A 127 -2.57 4.77 9.58
C PRO A 127 -1.80 4.00 8.49
N CYS A 128 -2.12 4.20 7.21
CA CYS A 128 -1.42 3.59 6.09
C CYS A 128 0.07 3.99 5.94
N CYS A 129 0.51 5.08 6.58
CA CYS A 129 1.93 5.48 6.57
C CYS A 129 2.80 4.46 7.32
N GLY A 130 2.22 3.70 8.25
CA GLY A 130 2.94 2.69 9.02
C GLY A 130 4.11 3.25 9.83
N PRO A 131 4.96 2.38 10.40
CA PRO A 131 6.17 2.77 11.10
C PRO A 131 7.33 3.14 10.14
N ASP A 132 7.26 2.74 8.87
CA ASP A 132 8.35 2.86 7.88
C ASP A 132 8.00 3.84 6.76
N PRO A 133 8.40 5.13 6.86
CA PRO A 133 8.12 6.13 5.84
C PRO A 133 8.73 5.80 4.47
N HIS A 134 9.89 5.13 4.46
CA HIS A 134 10.56 4.73 3.22
C HIS A 134 9.73 3.72 2.45
N ARG A 135 9.34 2.59 3.08
CA ARG A 135 8.52 1.54 2.45
C ARG A 135 7.16 2.09 2.03
N TYR A 136 6.57 2.98 2.82
CA TYR A 136 5.35 3.70 2.46
C TYR A 136 5.51 4.48 1.15
N ARG A 137 6.52 5.36 1.08
CA ARG A 137 6.77 6.22 -0.09
C ARG A 137 7.02 5.37 -1.34
N MET A 138 7.87 4.35 -1.21
CA MET A 138 8.24 3.44 -2.29
C MET A 138 7.05 2.65 -2.82
N THR A 139 6.21 2.12 -1.93
CA THR A 139 4.98 1.42 -2.29
C THR A 139 3.98 2.35 -3.00
N VAL A 140 3.80 3.58 -2.52
CA VAL A 140 2.90 4.55 -3.17
C VAL A 140 3.37 4.85 -4.59
N LEU A 141 4.66 5.16 -4.77
CA LEU A 141 5.24 5.51 -6.06
C LEU A 141 5.21 4.34 -7.06
N ARG A 142 5.43 3.12 -6.58
CA ARG A 142 5.34 1.91 -7.43
C ARG A 142 3.94 1.71 -7.99
N ASN A 143 2.91 2.01 -7.21
CA ASN A 143 1.52 1.83 -7.62
C ASN A 143 0.95 3.05 -8.38
N LEU A 144 1.52 4.24 -8.17
CA LEU A 144 1.13 5.49 -8.80
C LEU A 144 2.33 6.18 -9.47
N PRO A 145 2.85 5.64 -10.58
CA PRO A 145 4.07 6.17 -11.21
C PRO A 145 3.89 7.56 -11.85
N ASN A 146 2.65 7.98 -12.13
CA ASN A 146 2.34 9.29 -12.73
C ASN A 146 2.35 10.45 -11.71
N LEU A 147 2.64 10.16 -10.45
CA LEU A 147 2.59 11.13 -9.37
C LEU A 147 3.79 12.08 -9.42
N GLN A 148 3.52 13.39 -9.39
CA GLN A 148 4.53 14.45 -9.38
C GLN A 148 4.84 14.93 -7.96
N LYS A 149 3.88 14.83 -7.04
CA LYS A 149 4.03 15.31 -5.67
C LYS A 149 3.31 14.39 -4.68
N LEU A 150 4.05 13.91 -3.68
CA LEU A 150 3.57 13.06 -2.60
C LEU A 150 3.88 13.71 -1.25
N ASP A 151 2.85 13.93 -0.42
CA ASP A 151 3.00 14.45 0.96
C ASP A 151 3.80 15.75 1.06
N ASN A 152 3.50 16.66 0.13
CA ASN A 152 4.19 17.94 -0.06
C ASN A 152 5.65 17.84 -0.55
N GLN A 153 6.15 16.66 -0.89
CA GLN A 153 7.46 16.44 -1.48
C GLN A 153 7.33 16.15 -2.98
N ALA A 154 8.15 16.80 -3.80
CA ALA A 154 8.21 16.45 -5.22
C ALA A 154 8.73 15.02 -5.38
N VAL A 155 8.24 14.30 -6.38
CA VAL A 155 8.70 12.96 -6.73
C VAL A 155 9.81 13.10 -7.77
N THR A 156 10.95 12.46 -7.54
CA THR A 156 12.04 12.43 -8.54
C THR A 156 12.07 11.09 -9.29
N GLU A 157 12.75 11.07 -10.43
CA GLU A 157 12.87 9.88 -11.27
C GLU A 157 13.71 8.78 -10.60
N GLU A 158 14.66 9.18 -9.74
CA GLU A 158 15.44 8.27 -8.91
C GLU A 158 14.55 7.53 -7.90
N GLU A 159 13.63 8.24 -7.24
CA GLU A 159 12.69 7.62 -6.30
C GLU A 159 11.73 6.66 -7.02
N LEU A 160 11.29 7.00 -8.23
CA LEU A 160 10.48 6.10 -9.07
C LEU A 160 11.26 4.83 -9.45
N SER A 161 12.55 4.97 -9.74
CA SER A 161 13.43 3.84 -10.03
C SER A 161 13.62 2.94 -8.81
N GLN A 162 13.83 3.53 -7.63
CA GLN A 162 13.87 2.81 -6.36
C GLN A 162 12.52 2.15 -6.04
N ALA A 163 11.40 2.79 -6.39
CA ALA A 163 10.06 2.27 -6.16
C ALA A 163 9.82 0.95 -6.88
N LEU A 164 10.40 0.78 -8.06
CA LEU A 164 10.33 -0.46 -8.81
C LEU A 164 11.06 -1.63 -8.13
N VAL A 165 12.10 -1.34 -7.34
CA VAL A 165 12.91 -2.34 -6.65
C VAL A 165 12.35 -2.64 -5.25
N ASP A 166 12.11 -1.58 -4.48
CA ASP A 166 11.82 -1.66 -3.04
C ASP A 166 10.34 -1.54 -2.71
N GLY A 167 9.53 -0.98 -3.62
CA GLY A 167 8.09 -0.80 -3.39
C GLY A 167 7.32 -2.10 -3.53
N GLU A 168 6.22 -2.24 -2.80
CA GLU A 168 5.31 -3.38 -2.97
C GLU A 168 4.28 -3.10 -4.06
N GLU A 169 4.06 -4.06 -4.95
CA GLU A 169 2.98 -3.93 -5.93
C GLU A 169 1.65 -4.39 -5.33
N ILE A 170 0.66 -3.50 -5.37
CA ILE A 170 -0.70 -3.81 -4.94
C ILE A 170 -1.43 -4.36 -6.15
N THR A 171 -1.56 -5.68 -6.18
CA THR A 171 -2.25 -6.43 -7.25
C THR A 171 -3.69 -6.79 -6.90
N ALA A 172 -4.07 -6.71 -5.62
CA ALA A 172 -5.39 -7.07 -5.13
C ALA A 172 -6.13 -5.88 -4.49
N PRO A 173 -7.46 -5.80 -4.64
CA PRO A 173 -8.26 -4.81 -3.94
C PRO A 173 -8.19 -5.02 -2.41
N PRO A 174 -8.45 -3.97 -1.61
CA PRO A 174 -8.47 -4.09 -0.15
C PRO A 174 -9.51 -5.15 0.26
N ALA A 175 -9.05 -6.18 0.99
CA ALA A 175 -9.94 -7.22 1.50
C ALA A 175 -11.01 -6.57 2.39
N LYS A 176 -12.28 -6.68 2.00
CA LYS A 176 -13.42 -6.28 2.82
C LYS A 176 -13.37 -7.13 4.08
N ARG A 177 -12.92 -6.57 5.20
CA ARG A 177 -12.97 -7.23 6.51
C ARG A 177 -14.45 -7.45 6.85
N ASN A 178 -14.97 -8.63 6.53
CA ASN A 178 -16.15 -9.16 7.18
C ASN A 178 -15.74 -9.42 8.64
N LEU A 179 -16.29 -8.61 9.55
CA LEU A 179 -16.23 -8.86 10.97
C LEU A 179 -17.36 -9.85 11.28
N GLU A 180 -17.09 -11.14 11.12
CA GLU A 180 -17.92 -12.19 11.72
C GLU A 180 -17.00 -13.09 12.55
N ASN A 181 -17.22 -13.00 13.87
CA ASN A 181 -16.56 -13.77 14.90
C ASN A 181 -16.79 -15.27 14.72
N GLY A 182 -15.78 -16.07 15.06
CA GLY A 182 -16.04 -17.41 15.58
C GLY A 182 -14.91 -18.42 15.43
N CYS A 183 -14.30 -18.77 16.57
CA CYS A 183 -13.88 -20.13 16.94
C CYS A 183 -12.44 -20.57 16.58
N PRO A 184 -11.89 -21.59 17.29
CA PRO A 184 -11.10 -21.38 18.50
C PRO A 184 -9.72 -22.07 18.42
N GLU A 185 -8.86 -21.81 19.39
CA GLU A 185 -7.66 -22.59 19.64
C GLU A 185 -8.02 -24.05 20.02
N ALA A 186 -7.36 -25.02 19.40
CA ALA A 186 -7.21 -26.37 19.95
C ALA A 186 -5.90 -27.00 19.46
N ASN A 187 -5.08 -27.36 20.46
CA ASN A 187 -3.85 -28.13 20.35
C ASN A 187 -4.08 -29.58 19.89
N GLU A 188 -3.10 -30.05 19.12
CA GLU A 188 -2.44 -31.39 19.14
C GLU A 188 -3.28 -32.68 19.13
N SER A 189 -3.17 -33.45 18.02
CA SER A 189 -2.20 -34.54 17.85
C SER A 189 -2.77 -35.76 17.09
N SER A 190 -2.01 -36.24 16.08
CA SER A 190 -1.96 -37.61 15.51
C SER A 190 -3.27 -38.23 14.94
N THR A 191 -3.37 -38.84 13.76
CA THR A 191 -2.43 -39.60 12.91
C THR A 191 -3.17 -40.00 11.61
N THR A 192 -2.41 -40.41 10.58
CA THR A 192 -2.78 -41.18 9.38
C THR A 192 -3.22 -40.47 8.08
N GLU A 193 -2.22 -40.34 7.19
CA GLU A 193 -2.17 -40.72 5.76
C GLU A 193 -2.88 -39.91 4.65
N CYS A 194 -2.04 -39.53 3.67
CA CYS A 194 -2.31 -39.27 2.24
C CYS A 194 -3.23 -38.08 1.90
N THR A 195 -2.91 -37.12 1.02
CA THR A 195 -1.93 -37.03 -0.06
C THR A 195 -1.72 -35.54 -0.38
N THR A 196 -0.52 -35.23 -0.85
CA THR A 196 0.10 -33.96 -1.27
C THR A 196 -0.76 -32.84 -1.89
N GLU A 197 -0.41 -31.61 -1.51
CA GLU A 197 -0.76 -30.33 -2.16
C GLU A 197 -0.43 -30.26 -3.66
N PRO A 198 -0.98 -29.28 -4.39
CA PRO A 198 -0.21 -28.59 -5.41
C PRO A 198 0.03 -27.12 -5.01
N LYS A 199 1.30 -26.85 -4.76
CA LYS A 199 1.92 -25.54 -4.83
C LYS A 199 1.72 -24.95 -6.23
N ASN A 200 1.54 -23.64 -6.22
CA ASN A 200 1.67 -22.69 -7.33
C ASN A 200 2.76 -23.12 -8.34
N GLU A 201 2.39 -23.79 -9.43
CA GLU A 201 3.29 -24.10 -10.53
C GLU A 201 3.36 -22.93 -11.51
N HIS A 202 4.58 -22.45 -11.73
CA HIS A 202 4.93 -21.63 -12.88
C HIS A 202 4.65 -22.44 -14.15
N LEU A 203 3.59 -22.08 -14.88
CA LEU A 203 3.21 -22.74 -16.12
C LEU A 203 4.15 -22.35 -17.27
N ASN A 204 5.27 -23.05 -17.40
CA ASN A 204 6.08 -23.06 -18.62
C ASN A 204 5.50 -24.14 -19.56
N PHE A 205 4.47 -23.80 -20.33
CA PHE A 205 3.93 -24.71 -21.34
C PHE A 205 4.90 -24.90 -22.49
N THR A 206 5.16 -26.15 -22.85
CA THR A 206 6.06 -26.49 -23.96
C THR A 206 5.35 -26.27 -25.30
N LEU A 207 6.07 -25.87 -26.35
CA LEU A 207 5.51 -25.65 -27.71
C LEU A 207 4.73 -26.88 -28.24
N GLU A 208 5.13 -28.07 -27.81
CA GLU A 208 4.52 -29.35 -28.17
C GLU A 208 3.16 -29.57 -27.51
N GLU A 209 3.01 -29.10 -26.27
CA GLU A 209 1.74 -29.12 -25.53
C GLU A 209 0.75 -28.11 -26.11
N THR A 210 1.26 -26.95 -26.54
CA THR A 210 0.47 -25.91 -27.22
C THR A 210 -0.07 -26.40 -28.55
N ASN A 211 0.72 -27.16 -29.32
CA ASN A 211 0.28 -27.73 -30.60
C ASN A 211 -0.73 -28.87 -30.42
N LYS A 212 -0.60 -29.70 -29.37
CA LYS A 212 -1.61 -30.73 -29.03
C LYS A 212 -2.98 -30.14 -28.71
N ILE A 213 -3.03 -29.04 -27.95
CA ILE A 213 -4.28 -28.34 -27.62
C ILE A 213 -4.90 -27.74 -28.90
N ARG A 214 -4.07 -27.20 -29.80
CA ARG A 214 -4.52 -26.59 -31.05
C ARG A 214 -5.12 -27.61 -32.02
N GLU A 215 -4.59 -28.83 -32.03
CA GLU A 215 -5.08 -29.94 -32.84
C GLU A 215 -6.42 -30.48 -32.33
N GLN A 216 -6.61 -30.58 -31.01
CA GLN A 216 -7.91 -30.94 -30.40
C GLN A 216 -9.02 -29.91 -30.69
N LEU A 217 -8.65 -28.66 -30.95
CA LEU A 217 -9.57 -27.57 -31.30
C LEU A 217 -9.74 -27.39 -32.82
N GLY A 218 -9.21 -28.30 -33.65
CA GLY A 218 -9.37 -28.28 -35.12
C GLY A 218 -8.58 -27.19 -35.85
N MET A 219 -7.53 -26.65 -35.22
CA MET A 219 -6.71 -25.56 -35.74
C MET A 219 -5.33 -26.07 -36.22
N LYS A 220 -4.77 -25.46 -37.27
CA LYS A 220 -3.47 -25.89 -37.86
C LYS A 220 -2.29 -25.70 -36.86
N PRO A 221 -1.27 -26.59 -36.82
CA PRO A 221 -0.09 -26.44 -35.96
C PRO A 221 0.72 -25.17 -36.31
N VAL A 222 1.39 -24.55 -35.33
CA VAL A 222 2.28 -23.39 -35.59
C VAL A 222 3.63 -23.91 -36.12
N PRO A 223 4.11 -23.48 -37.31
CA PRO A 223 5.43 -23.87 -37.83
C PRO A 223 6.57 -23.16 -37.09
N ARG A 224 7.71 -23.85 -36.94
CA ARG A 224 8.86 -23.45 -36.10
C ARG A 224 9.66 -22.25 -36.64
N ASP A 225 9.38 -21.75 -37.85
CA ASP A 225 10.29 -20.85 -38.57
C ASP A 225 9.83 -19.38 -38.66
N LYS A 226 9.05 -18.88 -37.69
CA LYS A 226 8.79 -17.43 -37.54
C LYS A 226 9.29 -16.82 -36.22
N PHE A 227 10.08 -17.56 -35.45
CA PHE A 227 10.85 -17.03 -34.33
C PHE A 227 12.35 -17.34 -34.50
N SER A 228 12.95 -16.81 -35.57
CA SER A 228 14.40 -16.59 -35.61
C SER A 228 14.69 -15.11 -35.35
N SER A 229 14.50 -14.71 -34.09
CA SER A 229 15.26 -13.64 -33.44
C SER A 229 14.79 -13.58 -32.00
N PHE A 230 15.33 -14.46 -31.15
CA PHE A 230 15.60 -14.23 -29.73
C PHE A 230 16.14 -15.56 -29.19
N SER A 231 17.44 -15.76 -29.36
CA SER A 231 18.16 -16.83 -28.69
C SER A 231 18.04 -16.60 -27.18
N PRO A 232 17.46 -17.51 -26.38
CA PRO A 232 17.70 -17.50 -24.96
C PRO A 232 19.12 -18.05 -24.78
N ARG A 233 20.09 -17.16 -24.64
CA ARG A 233 21.36 -17.54 -24.00
C ARG A 233 21.03 -17.85 -22.55
N GLU A 234 20.73 -19.11 -22.27
CA GLU A 234 20.92 -19.66 -20.94
C GLU A 234 22.37 -19.41 -20.54
N THR A 235 22.59 -18.50 -19.58
CA THR A 235 23.80 -18.45 -18.72
C THR A 235 23.78 -17.32 -17.68
N ASP A 236 22.84 -16.36 -17.72
CA ASP A 236 22.98 -15.15 -16.89
C ASP A 236 22.16 -15.14 -15.58
N GLY A 237 21.04 -15.86 -15.49
CA GLY A 237 20.18 -15.85 -14.29
C GLY A 237 20.84 -16.46 -13.04
N SER A 238 21.54 -17.59 -13.21
CA SER A 238 22.26 -18.26 -12.10
C SER A 238 23.52 -17.48 -11.69
N ARG A 239 24.20 -16.83 -12.63
CA ARG A 239 25.36 -15.98 -12.34
C ARG A 239 24.94 -14.72 -11.60
N LYS A 240 23.88 -14.04 -12.06
CA LYS A 240 23.27 -12.89 -11.38
C LYS A 240 22.78 -13.25 -9.98
N LYS A 241 22.09 -14.38 -9.80
CA LYS A 241 21.64 -14.83 -8.47
C LYS A 241 22.82 -15.14 -7.54
N ARG A 242 23.88 -15.80 -8.02
CA ARG A 242 25.11 -16.05 -7.25
C ARG A 242 25.83 -14.75 -6.91
N ASN A 243 25.91 -13.81 -7.84
CA ASN A 243 26.54 -12.50 -7.63
C ASN A 243 25.75 -11.65 -6.62
N ASN A 244 24.41 -11.71 -6.64
CA ASN A 244 23.56 -11.01 -5.67
C ASN A 244 23.77 -11.55 -4.25
N ILE A 245 23.85 -12.88 -4.11
CA ILE A 245 24.13 -13.52 -2.81
C ILE A 245 25.54 -13.18 -2.32
N LEU A 246 26.54 -13.23 -3.20
CA LEU A 246 27.91 -12.86 -2.88
C LEU A 246 28.01 -11.40 -2.40
N ASN A 247 27.36 -10.48 -3.11
CA ASN A 247 27.35 -9.07 -2.74
C ASN A 247 26.67 -8.82 -1.40
N ALA A 248 25.58 -9.52 -1.09
CA ALA A 248 24.93 -9.45 0.22
C ALA A 248 25.84 -9.95 1.34
N ILE A 249 26.54 -11.08 1.13
CA ILE A 249 27.50 -11.60 2.11
C ILE A 249 28.67 -10.63 2.32
N LEU A 250 29.20 -10.04 1.24
CA LEU A 250 30.30 -9.05 1.32
C LEU A 250 29.92 -7.75 2.02
N LEU A 251 28.66 -7.31 1.90
CA LEU A 251 28.15 -6.16 2.64
C LEU A 251 28.06 -6.46 4.13
N LEU A 252 27.49 -7.62 4.49
CA LEU A 252 27.37 -8.04 5.89
C LEU A 252 28.74 -8.24 6.57
N MET A 253 29.76 -8.70 5.83
CA MET A 253 31.14 -8.82 6.35
C MET A 253 31.74 -7.49 6.82
N LYS A 254 31.28 -6.34 6.32
CA LYS A 254 31.78 -5.02 6.76
C LYS A 254 31.21 -4.58 8.11
N GLU A 255 30.12 -5.20 8.56
CA GLU A 255 29.42 -4.88 9.80
C GLU A 255 29.75 -5.87 10.94
N LEU A 256 30.66 -6.82 10.70
CA LEU A 256 31.03 -7.88 11.64
C LEU A 256 32.32 -7.56 12.39
N ASP A 257 32.31 -7.82 13.69
CA ASP A 257 33.48 -7.73 14.57
C ASP A 257 34.51 -8.84 14.28
N THR A 258 35.73 -8.70 14.81
CA THR A 258 36.86 -9.62 14.57
C THR A 258 36.54 -11.08 14.90
N GLU A 259 35.78 -11.32 15.96
CA GLU A 259 35.34 -12.67 16.38
C GLU A 259 34.34 -13.28 15.39
N GLY A 260 33.41 -12.47 14.86
CA GLY A 260 32.45 -12.90 13.84
C GLY A 260 33.12 -13.27 12.52
N LEU A 261 34.16 -12.53 12.13
CA LEU A 261 34.96 -12.82 10.94
C LEU A 261 35.76 -14.12 11.07
N GLU A 262 36.30 -14.44 12.25
CA GLU A 262 36.99 -15.71 12.50
C GLU A 262 36.06 -16.93 12.38
N ILE A 263 34.83 -16.82 12.89
CA ILE A 263 33.81 -17.89 12.79
C ILE A 263 33.43 -18.14 11.33
N ILE A 264 33.26 -17.08 10.53
CA ILE A 264 32.98 -17.19 9.10
C ILE A 264 34.15 -17.85 8.38
N HIS A 265 35.38 -17.43 8.66
CA HIS A 265 36.57 -18.02 8.05
C HIS A 265 36.68 -19.53 8.35
N GLN A 266 36.44 -19.94 9.61
CA GLN A 266 36.47 -21.36 9.98
C GLN A 266 35.34 -22.16 9.30
N THR A 267 34.15 -21.57 9.19
CA THR A 267 32.98 -22.21 8.56
C THR A 267 33.16 -22.40 7.06
N VAL A 268 33.68 -21.37 6.37
CA VAL A 268 34.01 -21.44 4.94
C VAL A 268 35.09 -22.50 4.70
N GLY A 269 36.15 -22.53 5.52
CA GLY A 269 37.21 -23.54 5.42
C GLY A 269 36.68 -24.97 5.56
N LYS A 270 35.86 -25.24 6.58
CA LYS A 270 35.22 -26.55 6.78
C LYS A 270 34.34 -26.96 5.59
N ARG A 271 33.59 -26.02 5.03
CA ARG A 271 32.69 -26.27 3.90
C ARG A 271 33.44 -26.54 2.60
N LEU A 272 34.56 -25.86 2.37
CA LEU A 272 35.41 -26.09 1.21
C LEU A 272 36.06 -27.48 1.27
N GLN A 273 36.58 -27.87 2.44
CA GLN A 273 37.12 -29.23 2.65
C GLN A 273 36.07 -30.33 2.46
N ALA A 274 34.82 -30.09 2.89
CA ALA A 274 33.73 -31.03 2.69
C ALA A 274 33.37 -31.21 1.22
N LEU A 275 33.44 -30.14 0.42
CA LEU A 275 33.21 -30.21 -1.03
C LEU A 275 34.33 -30.96 -1.75
N GLN A 276 35.59 -30.68 -1.41
CA GLN A 276 36.74 -31.41 -1.95
C GLN A 276 36.69 -32.92 -1.63
N LYS A 277 36.22 -33.29 -0.43
CA LYS A 277 36.03 -34.69 -0.06
C LYS A 277 34.90 -35.37 -0.83
N LYS A 278 33.85 -34.63 -1.22
CA LYS A 278 32.75 -35.16 -2.04
C LYS A 278 33.17 -35.38 -3.48
N GLU A 279 33.92 -34.45 -4.06
CA GLU A 279 34.47 -34.60 -5.42
C GLU A 279 35.37 -35.85 -5.52
N LEU A 280 36.21 -36.11 -4.52
CA LEU A 280 37.05 -37.32 -4.46
C LEU A 280 36.28 -38.64 -4.23
N GLN A 281 35.04 -38.60 -3.77
CA GLN A 281 34.18 -39.77 -3.60
C GLN A 281 33.35 -40.08 -4.85
N GLU A 282 33.09 -39.09 -5.69
CA GLU A 282 32.36 -39.27 -6.96
C GLU A 282 33.27 -39.80 -8.09
N GLU A 283 34.59 -39.75 -7.94
CA GLU A 283 35.58 -40.27 -8.91
C GLU A 283 36.06 -41.72 -8.66
N ARG A 284 35.46 -42.47 -7.72
CA ARG A 284 35.77 -43.88 -7.42
C ARG A 284 34.60 -44.82 -7.70
#